data_AF-U5EP30-F1
#
_entry.id   AF-U5EP30-F1
#
_cell.length_a   1.000
_cell.length_b   1.000
_cell.length_c   1.000
_cell.angle_alpha   90.00
_cell.angle_beta   90.00
_cell.angle_gamma   90.00
#
_symmetry.space_group_name_H-M   'P 1'
#
loop_
_entity.id
_entity.type
_entity.pdbx_description
1 polymer ?
#
loop_
_entity_poly.entity_id
_entity_poly.type
_entity_poly.pdbx_seq_one_letter_code
_entity_poly.pdbx_strand_id
1 'polypeptide(L)'
;MFNILIFVITFVFVVRTESTDNETWTGLWFPHSPNKSDKSLQYDEHGRVKMGVVNGNCDDGKTNLTVDFEKNDIDLYKCLHDRRDFKGDYAIEPIIHEYTIPPAYSAMHKCMDKKITYTERLPTFGTHRPLWAKYGEYEYLPPQRWLHNSEHGAVIALYHICANKQQIYEFKTVVKNCLYRHIITPSNLLTKERPFAVITWGRSLEFSVFHPNMVKDFIRNSALRGPEQTPRDGQYDSLLIEHAKIVSTEMDTNLCPPSINHT
;
A
#
# COMPACT_ATOMS: atom_id res chain seq x y z
N MET A 1 -9.72 8.94 97.98
CA MET A 1 -8.44 8.91 97.23
C MET A 1 -8.76 8.41 95.83
N PHE A 2 -8.84 9.30 94.84
CA PHE A 2 -9.12 8.94 93.45
C PHE A 2 -7.80 8.95 92.66
N ASN A 3 -7.40 7.79 92.14
CA ASN A 3 -6.24 7.65 91.27
C ASN A 3 -6.63 8.11 89.85
N ILE A 4 -6.01 9.18 89.36
CA ILE A 4 -6.14 9.65 87.98
C ILE A 4 -5.08 8.93 87.14
N LEU A 5 -5.54 8.05 86.26
CA LEU A 5 -4.71 7.38 85.25
C LEU A 5 -4.48 8.35 84.09
N ILE A 6 -3.24 8.81 83.89
CA ILE A 6 -2.88 9.65 82.73
C ILE A 6 -2.60 8.72 81.55
N PHE A 7 -3.52 8.67 80.58
CA PHE A 7 -3.29 8.03 79.28
C PHE A 7 -2.46 8.97 78.40
N VAL A 8 -1.19 8.62 78.17
CA VAL A 8 -0.34 9.29 77.18
C VAL A 8 -0.69 8.69 75.81
N ILE A 9 -1.50 9.41 75.03
CA ILE A 9 -1.79 9.05 73.64
C ILE A 9 -0.64 9.57 72.78
N THR A 10 0.30 8.69 72.43
CA THR A 10 1.31 8.97 71.40
C THR A 10 0.66 8.93 70.02
N PHE A 11 0.46 10.10 69.41
CA PHE A 11 0.10 10.22 68.00
C PHE A 11 1.32 9.87 67.14
N VAL A 12 1.27 8.71 66.48
CA VAL A 12 2.22 8.35 65.42
C VAL A 12 1.72 8.99 64.13
N PHE A 13 2.39 10.04 63.68
CA PHE A 13 2.17 10.59 62.35
C PHE A 13 2.80 9.67 61.31
N VAL A 14 1.97 8.87 60.62
CA VAL A 14 2.39 8.16 59.42
C VAL A 14 2.39 9.16 58.27
N VAL A 15 3.57 9.68 57.92
CA VAL A 15 3.76 10.43 56.68
C VAL A 15 3.71 9.41 55.55
N ARG A 16 2.56 9.30 54.88
CA ARG A 16 2.45 8.55 53.63
C ARG A 16 3.01 9.46 52.55
N THR A 17 4.25 9.21 52.14
CA THR A 17 4.76 9.78 50.88
C THR A 17 3.95 9.14 49.76
N GLU A 18 3.01 9.88 49.17
CA GLU A 18 2.52 9.53 47.84
C GLU A 18 3.73 9.61 46.91
N SER A 19 4.19 8.47 46.39
CA SER A 19 5.07 8.50 45.23
C SER A 19 4.25 9.09 44.11
N THR A 20 4.51 10.35 43.78
CA THR A 20 4.11 10.90 42.50
C THR A 20 5.00 10.25 41.44
N ASP A 21 4.75 8.96 41.16
CA ASP A 21 5.32 8.28 40.02
C ASP A 21 4.55 8.76 38.79
N ASN A 22 4.79 10.03 38.46
CA ASN A 22 4.48 10.59 37.16
C ASN A 22 5.55 10.10 36.17
N GLU A 23 5.77 8.78 36.15
CA GLU A 23 6.68 8.13 35.22
C GLU A 23 5.98 8.04 33.87
N THR A 24 6.05 9.13 33.12
CA THR A 24 5.79 9.13 31.68
C THR A 24 6.93 8.40 30.98
N TRP A 25 6.95 7.09 31.11
CA TRP A 25 7.88 6.24 30.39
C TRP A 25 7.59 6.33 28.89
N THR A 26 8.56 6.84 28.13
CA THR A 26 8.49 7.07 26.68
C THR A 26 9.48 6.19 25.89
N GLY A 27 10.09 5.20 26.57
CA GLY A 27 11.10 4.31 26.01
C GLY A 27 10.52 3.09 25.28
N LEU A 28 11.39 2.11 24.98
CA LEU A 28 11.00 0.77 24.54
C LEU A 28 11.32 -0.25 25.64
N TRP A 29 10.40 -1.18 25.94
CA TRP A 29 10.58 -2.17 27.01
C TRP A 29 11.65 -3.18 26.60
N PHE A 30 12.18 -3.94 27.57
CA PHE A 30 13.26 -4.91 27.38
C PHE A 30 13.02 -5.81 26.13
N PRO A 31 14.02 -6.07 25.26
CA PRO A 31 15.48 -5.98 25.47
C PRO A 31 16.15 -4.67 25.02
N HIS A 32 15.41 -3.56 24.92
CA HIS A 32 15.99 -2.28 24.48
C HIS A 32 16.62 -1.48 25.63
N SER A 33 17.70 -0.74 25.33
CA SER A 33 18.41 0.10 26.30
C SER A 33 17.54 1.30 26.75
N PRO A 34 17.59 1.71 28.04
CA PRO A 34 16.75 2.79 28.59
C PRO A 34 16.87 4.14 27.87
N ASN A 35 17.98 4.38 27.16
CA ASN A 35 18.22 5.62 26.41
C ASN A 35 17.95 5.52 24.90
N LYS A 36 17.41 4.39 24.42
CA LYS A 36 17.07 4.22 23.00
C LYS A 36 15.72 4.88 22.71
N SER A 37 15.72 6.22 22.69
CA SER A 37 14.68 6.96 21.97
C SER A 37 14.95 6.76 20.47
N ASP A 38 14.04 6.13 19.75
CA ASP A 38 14.12 6.15 18.29
C ASP A 38 13.69 7.54 17.80
N LYS A 39 14.56 8.53 18.01
CA LYS A 39 14.39 9.89 17.48
C LYS A 39 14.37 9.94 15.96
N SER A 40 14.57 8.81 15.27
CA SER A 40 14.57 8.74 13.81
C SER A 40 13.19 8.46 13.24
N LEU A 41 12.37 7.61 13.87
CA LEU A 41 11.06 7.23 13.35
C LEU A 41 10.00 8.28 13.70
N GLN A 42 9.44 8.92 12.67
CA GLN A 42 8.28 9.78 12.82
C GLN A 42 7.02 8.93 12.82
N TYR A 43 6.09 9.25 13.72
CA TYR A 43 4.77 8.64 13.78
C TYR A 43 3.69 9.65 13.42
N ASP A 44 2.57 9.17 12.91
CA ASP A 44 1.38 9.99 12.67
C ASP A 44 0.52 10.13 13.95
N GLU A 45 -0.59 10.87 13.84
CA GLU A 45 -1.53 11.13 14.94
C GLU A 45 -2.17 9.84 15.49
N HIS A 46 -2.12 8.74 14.73
CA HIS A 46 -2.65 7.43 15.09
C HIS A 46 -1.55 6.47 15.60
N GLY A 47 -0.31 6.96 15.80
CA GLY A 47 0.81 6.15 16.27
C GLY A 47 1.38 5.19 15.22
N ARG A 48 1.03 5.35 13.94
CA ARG A 48 1.59 4.56 12.82
C ARG A 48 2.86 5.22 12.34
N VAL A 49 3.77 4.47 11.71
CA VAL A 49 4.93 5.08 11.03
C VAL A 49 4.42 6.10 10.02
N LYS A 50 4.97 7.31 10.05
CA LYS A 50 4.54 8.40 9.18
C LYS A 50 4.89 8.09 7.73
N MET A 51 3.89 8.12 6.86
CA MET A 51 4.07 7.97 5.42
C MET A 51 4.75 9.17 4.77
N GLY A 52 5.32 8.97 3.58
CA GLY A 52 5.84 10.03 2.73
C GLY A 52 7.11 10.73 3.26
N VAL A 53 7.73 10.17 4.30
CA VAL A 53 8.96 10.67 4.91
C VAL A 53 10.06 9.63 4.68
N VAL A 54 11.04 9.99 3.85
CA VAL A 54 12.21 9.15 3.56
C VAL A 54 13.04 8.99 4.84
N ASN A 55 13.30 7.75 5.24
CA ASN A 55 14.01 7.46 6.48
C ASN A 55 14.87 6.21 6.35
N GLY A 56 16.20 6.35 6.46
CA GLY A 56 17.14 5.23 6.34
C GLY A 56 16.98 4.11 7.38
N ASN A 57 16.35 4.39 8.53
CA ASN A 57 16.08 3.38 9.55
C ASN A 57 14.73 2.66 9.36
N CYS A 58 13.90 3.12 8.42
CA CYS A 58 12.60 2.52 8.15
C CYS A 58 12.44 2.11 6.69
N ASP A 59 12.43 3.10 5.81
CA ASP A 59 12.15 2.98 4.40
C ASP A 59 12.70 4.23 3.70
N ASP A 60 13.77 4.03 2.94
CA ASP A 60 14.36 5.05 2.07
C ASP A 60 14.06 4.79 0.58
N GLY A 61 13.25 3.76 0.29
CA GLY A 61 12.93 3.29 -1.04
C GLY A 61 14.09 2.64 -1.80
N LYS A 62 15.24 2.41 -1.16
CA LYS A 62 16.49 1.94 -1.81
C LYS A 62 17.12 0.75 -1.13
N THR A 63 17.07 0.69 0.19
CA THR A 63 17.72 -0.35 0.99
C THR A 63 16.74 -1.46 1.39
N ASN A 64 17.29 -2.66 1.59
CA ASN A 64 16.56 -3.85 2.03
C ASN A 64 15.33 -4.24 1.18
N LEU A 65 15.33 -3.88 -0.11
CA LEU A 65 14.23 -4.17 -1.04
C LEU A 65 13.98 -5.68 -1.24
N THR A 66 15.01 -6.50 -0.97
CA THR A 66 14.94 -7.96 -1.02
C THR A 66 13.92 -8.58 -0.06
N VAL A 67 13.43 -7.82 0.93
CA VAL A 67 12.34 -8.26 1.81
C VAL A 67 11.01 -8.37 1.08
N ASP A 68 10.79 -7.53 0.05
CA ASP A 68 9.56 -7.52 -0.72
C ASP A 68 9.68 -8.33 -2.01
N PHE A 69 10.82 -8.29 -2.69
CA PHE A 69 11.08 -9.08 -3.89
C PHE A 69 12.57 -9.22 -4.21
N GLU A 70 12.95 -10.30 -4.91
CA GLU A 70 14.30 -10.48 -5.40
C GLU A 70 14.44 -9.99 -6.85
N LYS A 71 15.34 -9.05 -7.10
CA LYS A 71 15.57 -8.49 -8.45
C LYS A 71 16.08 -9.52 -9.48
N ASN A 72 16.65 -10.63 -9.01
CA ASN A 72 17.15 -11.70 -9.88
C ASN A 72 16.12 -12.82 -10.11
N ASP A 73 14.91 -12.67 -9.56
CA ASP A 73 13.84 -13.64 -9.77
C ASP A 73 13.35 -13.56 -11.23
N ILE A 74 13.73 -14.56 -12.01
CA ILE A 74 13.45 -14.63 -13.44
C ILE A 74 11.94 -14.70 -13.71
N ASP A 75 11.15 -15.24 -12.78
CA ASP A 75 9.70 -15.39 -12.95
C ASP A 75 8.97 -14.04 -12.95
N LEU A 76 9.55 -13.00 -12.34
CA LEU A 76 9.00 -11.65 -12.36
C LEU A 76 9.14 -10.98 -13.74
N TYR A 77 10.18 -11.36 -14.49
CA TYR A 77 10.62 -10.66 -15.70
C TYR A 77 10.50 -11.49 -16.98
N LYS A 78 10.27 -12.80 -16.89
CA LYS A 78 10.17 -13.68 -18.06
C LYS A 78 9.00 -14.64 -17.95
N CYS A 79 8.40 -14.91 -19.09
CA CYS A 79 7.44 -15.99 -19.21
C CYS A 79 8.18 -17.34 -19.27
N LEU A 80 8.18 -18.10 -18.17
CA LEU A 80 8.75 -19.45 -18.14
C LEU A 80 7.75 -20.56 -18.55
N HIS A 81 6.48 -20.22 -18.79
CA HIS A 81 5.51 -21.18 -19.32
C HIS A 81 5.83 -21.58 -20.77
N ASP A 82 5.40 -22.79 -21.13
CA ASP A 82 5.74 -23.53 -22.35
C ASP A 82 5.45 -22.76 -23.66
N ARG A 83 6.33 -21.80 -23.97
CA ARG A 83 6.52 -20.95 -25.17
C ARG A 83 5.28 -20.35 -25.84
N ARG A 84 4.10 -20.46 -25.24
CA ARG A 84 2.84 -19.96 -25.79
C ARG A 84 2.24 -18.93 -24.85
N ASP A 85 1.98 -17.75 -25.41
CA ASP A 85 1.21 -16.72 -24.74
C ASP A 85 -0.16 -17.26 -24.32
N PHE A 86 -0.64 -16.79 -23.18
CA PHE A 86 -2.00 -17.04 -22.73
C PHE A 86 -2.94 -16.36 -23.72
N LYS A 87 -3.69 -17.16 -24.46
CA LYS A 87 -4.59 -16.68 -25.52
C LYS A 87 -5.80 -15.91 -24.97
N GLY A 88 -6.09 -16.07 -23.68
CA GLY A 88 -7.35 -15.65 -23.08
C GLY A 88 -8.50 -16.55 -23.52
N ASP A 89 -9.55 -16.61 -22.72
CA ASP A 89 -10.75 -17.38 -23.00
C ASP A 89 -11.98 -16.48 -22.85
N TYR A 90 -12.71 -16.29 -23.96
CA TYR A 90 -13.92 -15.47 -23.99
C TYR A 90 -15.10 -16.10 -23.23
N ALA A 91 -15.06 -17.40 -22.95
CA ALA A 91 -16.06 -18.07 -22.12
C ALA A 91 -15.85 -17.81 -20.62
N ILE A 92 -14.69 -17.26 -20.24
CA ILE A 92 -14.37 -16.95 -18.85
C ILE A 92 -14.80 -15.52 -18.54
N GLU A 93 -15.92 -15.41 -17.82
CA GLU A 93 -16.46 -14.13 -17.38
C GLU A 93 -15.52 -13.38 -16.42
N PRO A 94 -15.48 -12.04 -16.49
CA PRO A 94 -14.74 -11.21 -15.55
C PRO A 94 -15.33 -11.34 -14.14
N ILE A 95 -14.47 -11.25 -13.12
CA ILE A 95 -14.87 -11.30 -11.72
C ILE A 95 -14.55 -9.97 -11.07
N ILE A 96 -15.54 -9.39 -10.39
CA ILE A 96 -15.35 -8.22 -9.54
C ILE A 96 -15.41 -8.69 -8.09
N HIS A 97 -14.35 -8.39 -7.34
CA HIS A 97 -14.35 -8.53 -5.88
C HIS A 97 -14.50 -7.15 -5.26
N GLU A 98 -15.37 -7.04 -4.25
CA GLU A 98 -15.62 -5.82 -3.51
C GLU A 98 -15.64 -6.15 -2.02
N TYR A 99 -14.87 -5.40 -1.25
CA TYR A 99 -14.73 -5.56 0.19
C TYR A 99 -15.35 -4.37 0.91
N THR A 100 -16.16 -4.65 1.93
CA THR A 100 -16.66 -3.61 2.84
C THR A 100 -15.59 -3.29 3.88
N ILE A 101 -14.92 -2.15 3.71
CA ILE A 101 -13.89 -1.67 4.63
C ILE A 101 -14.56 -0.72 5.63
N PRO A 102 -14.47 -0.97 6.95
CA PRO A 102 -15.01 -0.05 7.95
C PRO A 102 -14.41 1.36 7.80
N PRO A 103 -15.19 2.45 7.95
CA PRO A 103 -14.64 3.81 7.84
C PRO A 103 -13.54 4.12 8.87
N ALA A 104 -13.55 3.43 10.02
CA ALA A 104 -12.53 3.54 11.05
C ALA A 104 -11.28 2.68 10.77
N TYR A 105 -11.29 1.86 9.71
CA TYR A 105 -10.13 1.07 9.33
C TYR A 105 -9.04 1.99 8.81
N SER A 106 -7.86 1.84 9.36
CA SER A 106 -6.66 2.57 8.98
C SER A 106 -5.55 1.55 8.73
N ALA A 107 -4.96 1.57 7.53
CA ALA A 107 -3.92 0.63 7.19
C ALA A 107 -2.63 0.93 7.94
N MET A 108 -1.90 -0.10 8.36
CA MET A 108 -0.62 0.07 9.03
C MET A 108 0.52 0.27 8.03
N HIS A 109 1.43 1.21 8.33
CA HIS A 109 2.73 1.30 7.65
C HIS A 109 3.77 0.44 8.35
N LYS A 110 4.50 -0.40 7.60
CA LYS A 110 5.61 -1.21 8.11
C LYS A 110 6.93 -0.91 7.41
N CYS A 111 7.95 -0.66 8.23
CA CYS A 111 9.34 -0.47 7.79
C CYS A 111 9.91 -1.72 7.10
N MET A 112 10.95 -1.52 6.29
CA MET A 112 11.60 -2.54 5.47
C MET A 112 12.23 -3.68 6.26
N ASP A 113 12.45 -3.52 7.58
CA ASP A 113 12.92 -4.60 8.46
C ASP A 113 11.84 -5.66 8.76
N LYS A 114 10.57 -5.39 8.43
CA LYS A 114 9.47 -6.33 8.60
C LYS A 114 8.96 -6.86 7.27
N LYS A 115 8.70 -8.17 7.22
CA LYS A 115 7.94 -8.80 6.13
C LYS A 115 6.44 -8.46 6.27
N ILE A 116 5.79 -8.25 5.13
CA ILE A 116 4.34 -8.06 5.04
C ILE A 116 3.75 -9.25 4.29
N THR A 117 2.72 -9.87 4.86
CA THR A 117 1.98 -10.98 4.26
C THR A 117 0.52 -10.61 4.14
N TYR A 118 -0.11 -11.02 3.04
CA TYR A 118 -1.52 -10.79 2.76
C TYR A 118 -2.29 -12.11 2.83
N THR A 119 -3.52 -12.06 3.32
CA THR A 119 -4.45 -13.19 3.28
C THR A 119 -4.97 -13.44 1.88
N GLU A 120 -5.30 -12.36 1.17
CA GLU A 120 -5.78 -12.40 -0.20
C GLU A 120 -4.63 -12.44 -1.21
N ARG A 121 -4.82 -13.20 -2.29
CA ARG A 121 -3.86 -13.29 -3.41
C ARG A 121 -3.63 -11.92 -4.05
N LEU A 122 -4.71 -11.16 -4.26
CA LEU A 122 -4.67 -9.79 -4.76
C LEU A 122 -5.17 -8.86 -3.65
N PRO A 123 -4.27 -8.31 -2.81
CA PRO A 123 -4.69 -7.42 -1.74
C PRO A 123 -5.26 -6.11 -2.32
N THR A 124 -6.44 -5.72 -1.85
CA THR A 124 -7.10 -4.46 -2.25
C THR A 124 -7.09 -3.40 -1.15
N PHE A 125 -6.77 -3.81 0.08
CA PHE A 125 -6.46 -2.97 1.23
C PHE A 125 -5.58 -3.78 2.19
N GLY A 126 -4.90 -3.12 3.11
CA GLY A 126 -4.02 -3.82 4.04
C GLY A 126 -2.80 -3.02 4.45
N THR A 127 -1.98 -3.63 5.29
CA THR A 127 -0.66 -3.11 5.68
C THR A 127 0.25 -2.96 4.46
N HIS A 128 1.02 -1.88 4.37
CA HIS A 128 1.91 -1.61 3.23
C HIS A 128 3.12 -0.74 3.65
N ARG A 129 4.00 -0.37 2.70
CA ARG A 129 5.21 0.43 2.97
C ARG A 129 4.90 1.91 3.12
N PRO A 130 5.54 2.66 4.02
CA PRO A 130 5.28 4.09 4.24
C PRO A 130 5.62 4.98 3.03
N LEU A 131 6.52 4.56 2.14
CA LEU A 131 6.74 5.27 0.87
C LEU A 131 5.98 4.59 -0.27
N TRP A 132 5.09 5.33 -0.92
CA TRP A 132 4.41 4.86 -2.13
C TRP A 132 5.29 5.06 -3.37
N ALA A 133 4.97 4.30 -4.42
CA ALA A 133 5.65 4.38 -5.70
C ALA A 133 5.29 5.67 -6.43
N LYS A 134 6.21 6.16 -7.26
CA LYS A 134 5.87 7.17 -8.25
C LYS A 134 4.83 6.63 -9.22
N TYR A 135 3.87 7.44 -9.64
CA TYR A 135 2.86 6.99 -10.60
C TYR A 135 3.52 6.69 -11.95
N GLY A 136 3.14 5.58 -12.58
CA GLY A 136 3.73 5.16 -13.85
C GLY A 136 3.79 3.65 -14.09
N GLU A 137 4.58 3.27 -15.09
CA GLU A 137 4.83 1.88 -15.48
C GLU A 137 6.17 1.39 -14.92
N TYR A 138 6.15 0.20 -14.33
CA TYR A 138 7.30 -0.45 -13.71
C TYR A 138 7.65 -1.76 -14.39
N GLU A 139 8.94 -2.07 -14.41
CA GLU A 139 9.44 -3.40 -14.78
C GLU A 139 8.92 -4.45 -13.80
N TYR A 140 8.91 -4.12 -12.51
CA TYR A 140 8.20 -4.85 -11.46
C TYR A 140 7.99 -3.93 -10.24
N LEU A 141 6.83 -4.02 -9.61
CA LEU A 141 6.51 -3.31 -8.38
C LEU A 141 5.75 -4.24 -7.44
N PRO A 142 6.25 -4.50 -6.21
CA PRO A 142 5.65 -5.46 -5.31
C PRO A 142 4.36 -4.92 -4.67
N PRO A 143 3.44 -5.81 -4.21
CA PRO A 143 2.19 -5.43 -3.56
C PRO A 143 2.31 -4.44 -2.41
N GLN A 144 3.37 -4.58 -1.62
CA GLN A 144 3.66 -3.74 -0.48
C GLN A 144 3.85 -2.25 -0.86
N ARG A 145 4.17 -1.96 -2.12
CA ARG A 145 4.33 -0.59 -2.65
C ARG A 145 3.05 -0.08 -3.30
N TRP A 146 2.53 -0.80 -4.30
CA TRP A 146 1.38 -0.31 -5.05
C TRP A 146 0.08 -0.29 -4.23
N LEU A 147 0.00 -1.06 -3.14
CA LEU A 147 -1.16 -1.02 -2.25
C LEU A 147 -1.32 0.36 -1.56
N HIS A 148 -0.20 1.03 -1.27
CA HIS A 148 -0.21 2.40 -0.77
C HIS A 148 -0.71 3.39 -1.84
N ASN A 149 -0.26 3.25 -3.08
CA ASN A 149 -0.80 4.05 -4.19
C ASN A 149 -2.32 3.87 -4.31
N SER A 150 -2.81 2.63 -4.14
CA SER A 150 -4.24 2.33 -4.13
C SER A 150 -4.98 3.02 -2.98
N GLU A 151 -4.38 3.10 -1.78
CA GLU A 151 -4.91 3.89 -0.65
C GLU A 151 -5.01 5.39 -1.00
N HIS A 152 -4.11 5.88 -1.84
CA HIS A 152 -4.15 7.24 -2.39
C HIS A 152 -5.10 7.43 -3.59
N GLY A 153 -5.92 6.41 -3.86
CA GLY A 153 -6.94 6.43 -4.91
C GLY A 153 -6.42 6.07 -6.31
N ALA A 154 -5.19 5.55 -6.42
CA ALA A 154 -4.65 5.11 -7.69
C ALA A 154 -5.31 3.83 -8.22
N VAL A 155 -5.18 3.63 -9.53
CA VAL A 155 -5.54 2.40 -10.22
C VAL A 155 -4.28 1.57 -10.45
N ILE A 156 -4.31 0.32 -10.00
CA ILE A 156 -3.19 -0.62 -10.19
C ILE A 156 -3.57 -1.62 -11.27
N ALA A 157 -2.93 -1.50 -12.42
CA ALA A 157 -3.09 -2.38 -13.57
C ALA A 157 -2.03 -3.48 -13.52
N LEU A 158 -2.47 -4.69 -13.21
CA LEU A 158 -1.64 -5.89 -13.16
C LEU A 158 -1.86 -6.73 -14.41
N TYR A 159 -0.78 -7.30 -14.94
CA TYR A 159 -0.85 -8.26 -16.03
C TYR A 159 0.14 -9.39 -15.80
N HIS A 160 -0.19 -10.60 -16.24
CA HIS A 160 0.74 -11.71 -16.24
C HIS A 160 1.69 -11.57 -17.42
N ILE A 161 2.99 -11.79 -17.23
CA ILE A 161 3.98 -11.57 -18.29
C ILE A 161 3.80 -12.50 -19.50
N CYS A 162 3.22 -13.69 -19.28
CA CYS A 162 2.83 -14.62 -20.34
C CYS A 162 1.52 -14.26 -21.05
N ALA A 163 0.81 -13.20 -20.67
CA ALA A 163 -0.41 -12.83 -21.37
C ALA A 163 -0.12 -12.39 -22.81
N ASN A 164 -1.14 -12.46 -23.68
CA ASN A 164 -1.04 -12.00 -25.05
C ASN A 164 -0.47 -10.58 -25.13
N LYS A 165 0.63 -10.39 -25.87
CA LYS A 165 1.39 -9.13 -25.89
C LYS A 165 0.59 -7.95 -26.46
N GLN A 166 -0.27 -8.20 -27.44
CA GLN A 166 -1.14 -7.17 -28.02
C GLN A 166 -2.15 -6.67 -26.98
N GLN A 167 -2.79 -7.60 -26.25
CA GLN A 167 -3.72 -7.24 -25.18
C GLN A 167 -3.02 -6.51 -24.02
N ILE A 168 -1.80 -6.91 -23.64
CA ILE A 168 -1.00 -6.17 -22.66
C ILE A 168 -0.79 -4.73 -23.14
N TYR A 169 -0.36 -4.54 -24.39
CA TYR A 169 -0.12 -3.21 -24.94
C TYR A 169 -1.38 -2.34 -24.88
N GLU A 170 -2.51 -2.85 -25.38
CA GLU A 170 -3.78 -2.12 -25.39
C GLU A 170 -4.29 -1.82 -23.97
N PHE A 171 -4.14 -2.76 -23.04
CA PHE A 171 -4.49 -2.58 -21.64
C PHE A 171 -3.69 -1.44 -21.00
N LYS A 172 -2.36 -1.45 -21.18
CA LYS A 172 -1.48 -0.38 -20.70
C LYS A 172 -1.88 0.97 -21.30
N THR A 173 -2.11 1.02 -22.62
CA THR A 173 -2.52 2.24 -23.31
C THR A 173 -3.83 2.80 -22.78
N VAL A 174 -4.83 1.95 -22.51
CA VAL A 174 -6.10 2.42 -21.94
C VAL A 174 -5.91 2.99 -20.54
N VAL A 175 -5.14 2.33 -19.68
CA VAL A 175 -4.92 2.80 -18.30
C VAL A 175 -4.12 4.11 -18.28
N LYS A 176 -3.04 4.21 -19.07
CA LYS A 176 -2.23 5.44 -19.19
C LYS A 176 -3.04 6.65 -19.64
N ASN A 177 -4.03 6.43 -20.50
CA ASN A 177 -4.92 7.49 -21.00
C ASN A 177 -6.15 7.71 -20.14
N CYS A 178 -6.32 6.94 -19.06
CA CYS A 178 -7.48 7.05 -18.19
C CYS A 178 -7.28 8.02 -17.03
N LEU A 179 -6.09 8.01 -16.43
CA LEU A 179 -5.80 8.81 -15.24
C LEU A 179 -4.29 8.96 -15.04
N TYR A 180 -3.90 10.04 -14.37
CA TYR A 180 -2.56 10.29 -13.87
C TYR A 180 -2.17 9.26 -12.81
N ARG A 181 -3.02 9.05 -11.79
CA ARG A 181 -2.74 8.13 -10.67
C ARG A 181 -2.89 6.67 -11.08
N HIS A 182 -1.99 6.17 -11.93
CA HIS A 182 -1.92 4.77 -12.30
C HIS A 182 -0.58 4.15 -11.91
N ILE A 183 -0.63 2.85 -11.66
CA ILE A 183 0.52 1.97 -11.60
C ILE A 183 0.28 0.85 -12.60
N ILE A 184 1.29 0.57 -13.43
CA ILE A 184 1.26 -0.56 -14.36
C ILE A 184 2.45 -1.44 -14.05
N THR A 185 2.22 -2.72 -13.76
CA THR A 185 3.32 -3.64 -13.42
C THR A 185 2.96 -5.10 -13.72
N PRO A 186 3.91 -5.95 -14.15
CA PRO A 186 3.64 -7.37 -14.24
C PRO A 186 3.44 -7.99 -12.85
N SER A 187 2.66 -9.08 -12.78
CA SER A 187 2.42 -9.79 -11.52
C SER A 187 2.31 -11.29 -11.72
N ASN A 188 3.07 -12.04 -10.90
CA ASN A 188 2.98 -13.49 -10.77
C ASN A 188 1.81 -13.94 -9.88
N LEU A 189 1.09 -13.00 -9.27
CA LEU A 189 -0.12 -13.29 -8.49
C LEU A 189 -1.31 -13.63 -9.38
N LEU A 190 -1.24 -13.36 -10.68
CA LEU A 190 -2.31 -13.61 -11.64
C LEU A 190 -2.26 -15.04 -12.19
N THR A 191 -3.40 -15.59 -12.57
CA THR A 191 -3.48 -16.96 -13.10
C THR A 191 -3.50 -16.96 -14.63
N LYS A 192 -3.36 -18.15 -15.22
CA LYS A 192 -3.47 -18.33 -16.67
C LYS A 192 -4.88 -18.00 -17.18
N GLU A 193 -5.89 -18.32 -16.38
CA GLU A 193 -7.31 -18.10 -16.70
C GLU A 193 -7.68 -16.62 -16.65
N ARG A 194 -7.09 -15.87 -15.70
CA ARG A 194 -7.29 -14.42 -15.53
C ARG A 194 -5.95 -13.71 -15.44
N PRO A 195 -5.28 -13.50 -16.58
CA PRO A 195 -3.95 -12.95 -16.61
C PRO A 195 -3.94 -11.42 -16.57
N PHE A 196 -5.08 -10.78 -16.34
CA PHE A 196 -5.19 -9.35 -16.16
C PHE A 196 -6.02 -9.04 -14.91
N ALA A 197 -5.61 -7.99 -14.19
CA ALA A 197 -6.42 -7.42 -13.12
C ALA A 197 -6.27 -5.91 -13.03
N VAL A 198 -7.34 -5.26 -12.56
CA VAL A 198 -7.34 -3.86 -12.14
C VAL A 198 -7.71 -3.81 -10.67
N ILE A 199 -6.86 -3.19 -9.85
CA ILE A 199 -7.06 -3.06 -8.40
C ILE A 199 -7.22 -1.59 -8.04
N THR A 200 -8.15 -1.32 -7.15
CA THR A 200 -8.34 -0.04 -6.44
C THR A 200 -8.60 -0.32 -4.97
N TRP A 201 -8.68 0.71 -4.13
CA TRP A 201 -8.91 0.51 -2.70
C TRP A 201 -10.21 -0.26 -2.45
N GLY A 202 -10.10 -1.45 -1.84
CA GLY A 202 -11.23 -2.33 -1.51
C GLY A 202 -11.93 -3.01 -2.70
N ARG A 203 -11.43 -2.88 -3.93
CA ARG A 203 -12.06 -3.51 -5.12
C ARG A 203 -11.02 -4.06 -6.08
N SER A 204 -11.35 -5.17 -6.75
CA SER A 204 -10.58 -5.68 -7.87
C SER A 204 -11.50 -6.14 -9.00
N LEU A 205 -10.98 -6.08 -10.23
CA LEU A 205 -11.56 -6.66 -11.43
C LEU A 205 -10.52 -7.60 -12.04
N GLU A 206 -10.81 -8.88 -12.12
CA GLU A 206 -9.96 -9.91 -12.77
C GLU A 206 -10.63 -10.44 -14.03
N PHE A 207 -9.89 -10.55 -15.14
CA PHE A 207 -10.48 -10.91 -16.43
C PHE A 207 -9.53 -11.71 -17.32
N SER A 208 -10.11 -12.52 -18.21
CA SER A 208 -9.37 -13.39 -19.13
C SER A 208 -8.93 -12.65 -20.39
N VAL A 209 -9.84 -11.87 -20.98
CA VAL A 209 -9.64 -11.13 -22.23
C VAL A 209 -9.86 -9.65 -21.98
N PHE A 210 -8.95 -8.83 -22.51
CA PHE A 210 -9.01 -7.39 -22.37
C PHE A 210 -10.14 -6.78 -23.21
N HIS A 211 -11.00 -6.00 -22.55
CA HIS A 211 -12.04 -5.19 -23.17
C HIS A 211 -11.93 -3.73 -22.69
N PRO A 212 -11.67 -2.75 -23.59
CA PRO A 212 -11.45 -1.36 -23.19
C PRO A 212 -12.58 -0.75 -22.36
N ASN A 213 -13.84 -0.98 -22.74
CA ASN A 213 -14.98 -0.37 -22.06
C ASN A 213 -15.15 -0.92 -20.64
N MET A 214 -14.98 -2.23 -20.45
CA MET A 214 -15.04 -2.88 -19.14
C MET A 214 -14.03 -2.26 -18.16
N VAL A 215 -12.78 -2.10 -18.60
CA VAL A 215 -11.72 -1.49 -17.77
C VAL A 215 -12.01 -0.01 -17.50
N LYS A 216 -12.43 0.76 -18.51
CA LYS A 216 -12.79 2.18 -18.34
C LYS A 216 -13.94 2.36 -17.35
N ASP A 217 -14.97 1.53 -17.45
CA ASP A 217 -16.13 1.61 -16.57
C ASP A 217 -15.78 1.22 -15.14
N PHE A 218 -14.94 0.20 -14.96
CA PHE A 218 -14.40 -0.13 -13.64
C PHE A 218 -13.58 1.01 -13.04
N ILE A 219 -12.69 1.64 -13.82
CA ILE A 219 -11.89 2.79 -13.38
C ILE A 219 -12.80 3.95 -12.94
N ARG A 220 -13.77 4.34 -13.78
CA ARG A 220 -14.72 5.42 -13.43
C ARG A 220 -15.50 5.13 -12.16
N ASN A 221 -15.85 3.87 -11.93
CA ASN A 221 -16.64 3.44 -10.78
C ASN A 221 -15.83 3.19 -9.52
N SER A 222 -14.49 3.03 -9.60
CA SER A 222 -13.71 2.51 -8.46
C SER A 222 -12.46 3.32 -8.12
N ALA A 223 -11.91 4.08 -9.07
CA ALA A 223 -10.75 4.92 -8.83
C ALA A 223 -11.08 6.07 -7.87
N LEU A 224 -10.05 6.63 -7.24
CA LEU A 224 -10.16 7.79 -6.34
C LEU A 224 -11.07 7.55 -5.12
N ARG A 225 -11.25 6.29 -4.69
CA ARG A 225 -12.06 5.92 -3.52
C ARG A 225 -11.23 5.45 -2.31
N GLY A 226 -9.92 5.69 -2.34
CA GLY A 226 -9.06 5.45 -1.19
C GLY A 226 -9.34 6.44 -0.04
N PRO A 227 -8.99 6.09 1.21
CA PRO A 227 -9.25 6.93 2.37
C PRO A 227 -8.44 8.23 2.35
N GLU A 228 -7.31 8.27 1.64
CA GLU A 228 -6.41 9.42 1.60
C GLU A 228 -6.34 10.03 0.20
N GLN A 229 -7.02 11.16 -0.02
CA GLN A 229 -7.10 11.78 -1.35
C GLN A 229 -5.92 12.71 -1.59
N THR A 230 -4.75 12.16 -1.92
CA THR A 230 -3.56 12.94 -2.25
C THR A 230 -3.13 12.71 -3.71
N PRO A 231 -2.96 13.78 -4.52
CA PRO A 231 -2.39 13.69 -5.86
C PRO A 231 -0.86 13.59 -5.85
N ARG A 232 -0.23 13.73 -4.68
CA ARG A 232 1.23 13.84 -4.56
C ARG A 232 1.91 12.59 -5.10
N ASP A 233 2.91 12.81 -5.96
CA ASP A 233 3.72 11.72 -6.48
C ASP A 233 4.57 11.04 -5.39
N GLY A 234 4.88 9.77 -5.62
CA GLY A 234 5.60 8.93 -4.68
C GLY A 234 7.09 9.24 -4.56
N GLN A 235 7.74 8.53 -3.64
CA GLN A 235 9.18 8.66 -3.42
C GLN A 235 9.95 7.43 -3.92
N TYR A 236 9.29 6.30 -4.08
CA TYR A 236 9.89 5.07 -4.60
C TYR A 236 9.87 5.05 -6.13
N ASP A 237 11.02 4.89 -6.78
CA ASP A 237 11.16 4.85 -8.24
C ASP A 237 12.05 3.70 -8.75
N SER A 238 12.40 2.75 -7.88
CA SER A 238 13.17 1.58 -8.29
C SER A 238 12.37 0.75 -9.29
N LEU A 239 13.02 0.43 -10.43
CA LEU A 239 12.44 -0.27 -11.59
C LEU A 239 11.32 0.48 -12.32
N LEU A 240 11.22 1.80 -12.16
CA LEU A 240 10.33 2.64 -12.95
C LEU A 240 10.81 2.70 -14.41
N ILE A 241 9.93 2.39 -15.35
CA ILE A 241 10.15 2.47 -16.81
C ILE A 241 9.71 3.81 -17.34
N GLU A 242 8.49 4.23 -17.00
CA GLU A 242 7.87 5.46 -17.50
C GLU A 242 7.05 6.12 -16.40
N HIS A 243 7.32 7.41 -16.15
CA HIS A 243 6.48 8.21 -15.26
C HIS A 243 5.11 8.48 -15.88
N ALA A 244 4.06 8.43 -15.04
CA ALA A 244 2.73 8.82 -15.45
C ALA A 244 2.67 10.31 -15.83
N LYS A 245 1.88 10.61 -16.85
CA LYS A 245 1.58 11.98 -17.28
C LYS A 245 0.21 12.38 -16.77
N ILE A 246 0.04 13.67 -16.50
CA ILE A 246 -1.27 14.22 -16.18
C ILE A 246 -2.17 14.05 -17.41
N VAL A 247 -3.31 13.37 -17.22
CA VAL A 247 -4.27 13.09 -18.30
C VAL A 247 -5.32 14.19 -18.39
N SER A 248 -6.01 14.47 -17.29
CA SER A 248 -7.03 15.52 -17.21
C SER A 248 -6.57 16.67 -16.31
N THR A 249 -6.34 16.38 -15.03
CA THR A 249 -5.79 17.30 -14.03
C THR A 249 -4.95 16.50 -13.03
N GLU A 250 -4.16 17.18 -12.19
CA GLU A 250 -3.41 16.52 -11.10
C GLU A 250 -4.31 15.72 -10.16
N MET A 251 -5.58 16.12 -10.02
CA MET A 251 -6.57 15.46 -9.18
C MET A 251 -7.37 14.36 -9.90
N ASP A 252 -7.09 14.10 -11.18
CA ASP A 252 -7.87 13.14 -11.99
C ASP A 252 -9.38 13.45 -12.05
N THR A 253 -9.74 14.73 -12.13
CA THR A 253 -11.15 15.17 -12.12
C THR A 253 -12.01 14.58 -13.23
N ASN A 254 -11.41 14.27 -14.38
CA ASN A 254 -12.07 13.57 -15.47
C ASN A 254 -11.35 12.25 -15.77
N LEU A 255 -11.98 11.13 -15.41
CA LEU A 255 -11.46 9.78 -15.59
C LEU A 255 -11.82 9.24 -16.98
N CYS A 256 -10.81 8.73 -17.68
CA CYS A 256 -10.93 8.19 -19.04
C CYS A 256 -11.59 9.18 -20.01
N PRO A 257 -10.99 10.38 -20.20
CA PRO A 257 -11.47 11.33 -21.20
C PRO A 257 -11.39 10.71 -22.60
N PRO A 258 -12.22 11.17 -23.54
CA PRO A 258 -12.08 10.78 -24.95
C PRO A 258 -10.68 11.20 -25.45
N SER A 259 -10.06 10.33 -26.25
CA SER A 259 -8.75 10.61 -26.83
C SER A 259 -8.80 11.93 -27.60
N ILE A 260 -7.95 12.89 -27.24
CA ILE A 260 -7.75 14.07 -28.08
C ILE A 260 -6.97 13.57 -29.30
N ASN A 261 -7.63 13.53 -30.46
CA ASN A 261 -6.92 13.33 -31.72
C ASN A 261 -5.98 14.52 -31.89
N HIS A 262 -4.70 14.33 -31.61
CA HIS A 262 -3.67 15.24 -32.09
C HIS A 262 -3.60 15.05 -33.61
N THR A 263 -4.32 15.90 -34.34
CA THR A 263 -4.12 16.14 -35.77
C THR A 263 -2.76 16.77 -36.02
#